data_AF-A0A0E3WXE9-F1
#
_entry.id   AF-A0A0E3WXE9-F1
#
_cell.length_a   1.000
_cell.length_b   1.000
_cell.length_c   1.000
_cell.angle_alpha   90.00
_cell.angle_beta   90.00
_cell.angle_gamma   90.00
#
_symmetry.space_group_name_H-M   'P 1'
#
loop_
_entity.id
_entity.type
_entity.pdbx_description
1 polymer ?
#
loop_
_entity_poly.entity_id
_entity_poly.type
_entity_poly.pdbx_seq_one_letter_code
_entity_poly.pdbx_strand_id
1 'polypeptide(L)' 'MLWLVEEIGELAEAIRREESENIEEELADCFAWIGALANLYGVNLEEAFLKKYPGMCPTCKQKPCICTD' A
#
# COMPACT_ATOMS: atom_id res chain seq x y z
N MET A 1 12.26 2.73 8.88
CA MET A 1 12.39 2.30 7.47
C MET A 1 12.80 0.84 7.36
N LEU A 2 13.75 0.35 8.18
CA LEU A 2 14.10 -1.08 8.23
C LEU A 2 12.88 -1.98 8.46
N TRP A 3 12.02 -1.64 9.43
CA TRP A 3 10.80 -2.41 9.72
C TRP A 3 9.82 -2.55 8.55
N LEU A 4 9.49 -1.48 7.82
CA LEU A 4 8.62 -1.62 6.63
C LEU A 4 9.22 -2.54 5.57
N VAL A 5 10.55 -2.55 5.41
CA VAL A 5 11.22 -3.43 4.45
C VAL A 5 11.19 -4.88 4.92
N GLU A 6 11.25 -5.11 6.23
CA GLU A 6 11.09 -6.42 6.87
C GLU A 6 9.68 -6.97 6.65
N GLU A 7 8.62 -6.21 6.97
CA GLU A 7 7.23 -6.66 6.74
C GLU A 7 6.95 -6.96 5.26
N ILE A 8 7.54 -6.20 4.33
CA ILE A 8 7.42 -6.49 2.89
C ILE A 8 8.09 -7.84 2.54
N GLY A 9 9.19 -8.17 3.21
CA GLY A 9 9.87 -9.44 3.08
C GLY A 9 9.02 -10.60 3.59
N GLU A 10 8.42 -10.44 4.77
CA GLU A 10 7.52 -11.42 5.38
C GLU A 10 6.24 -11.60 4.55
N LEU A 11 5.64 -10.51 4.07
CA LEU A 11 4.54 -10.54 3.10
C LEU A 11 4.90 -11.32 1.83
N ALA A 12 6.09 -11.07 1.27
CA ALA A 12 6.54 -11.78 0.07
C ALA A 12 6.75 -13.28 0.31
N GLU A 13 7.24 -13.66 1.49
CA GLU A 13 7.34 -15.05 1.94
C GLU A 13 5.96 -15.70 2.07
N ALA A 14 5.01 -15.04 2.74
CA ALA A 14 3.65 -15.53 2.94
C ALA A 14 2.92 -15.75 1.61
N ILE A 15 3.04 -14.80 0.67
CA ILE A 15 2.48 -14.93 -0.69
C ILE A 15 3.10 -16.12 -1.42
N ARG A 16 4.42 -16.29 -1.35
CA ARG A 16 5.14 -17.39 -2.02
C ARG A 16 4.71 -18.76 -1.49
N ARG A 17 4.28 -18.84 -0.22
CA ARG A 17 3.85 -20.07 0.46
C ARG A 17 2.33 -20.29 0.45
N GLU A 18 1.55 -19.34 -0.08
CA GLU A 18 0.08 -19.37 -0.09
C GLU A 18 -0.53 -19.47 1.34
N GLU A 19 0.13 -18.86 2.33
CA GLU A 19 -0.29 -18.88 3.73
C GLU A 19 -1.29 -17.73 3.99
N SER A 20 -2.58 -17.94 3.70
CA SER A 20 -3.59 -16.86 3.69
C SER A 20 -3.71 -16.08 5.00
N GLU A 21 -3.57 -16.74 6.15
CA GLU A 21 -3.61 -16.09 7.47
C GLU A 21 -2.40 -15.15 7.66
N ASN A 22 -1.20 -15.59 7.26
CA ASN A 22 -0.01 -14.75 7.28
C ASN A 22 -0.13 -13.59 6.30
N ILE A 23 -0.69 -13.79 5.09
CA ILE A 23 -0.86 -12.69 4.12
C ILE A 23 -1.70 -11.54 4.70
N GLU A 24 -2.76 -11.84 5.44
CA GLU A 24 -3.60 -10.80 6.07
C GLU A 24 -2.84 -10.03 7.15
N GLU A 25 -2.09 -10.74 8.00
CA GLU A 25 -1.24 -10.18 9.06
C GLU A 25 -0.17 -9.25 8.48
N GLU A 26 0.62 -9.75 7.52
CA GLU A 26 1.72 -9.01 6.91
C GLU A 26 1.25 -7.77 6.12
N LEU A 27 0.06 -7.83 5.52
CA LEU A 27 -0.57 -6.66 4.91
C LEU A 27 -0.94 -5.59 5.93
N ALA A 28 -1.44 -6.00 7.10
CA ALA A 28 -1.78 -5.10 8.18
C ALA A 28 -0.52 -4.43 8.75
N ASP A 29 0.57 -5.19 8.92
CA ASP A 29 1.84 -4.65 9.43
C ASP A 29 2.50 -3.68 8.45
N CYS A 30 2.50 -4.01 7.14
CA CYS A 30 2.89 -3.05 6.10
C CYS A 30 2.10 -1.74 6.20
N PHE A 31 0.77 -1.82 6.37
CA PHE A 31 -0.08 -0.64 6.47
C PHE A 31 0.20 0.18 7.74
N ALA A 32 0.39 -0.50 8.88
CA ALA A 32 0.74 0.14 10.15
C ALA A 32 2.05 0.93 10.03
N TRP A 33 3.08 0.37 9.41
CA TRP A 33 4.36 1.06 9.23
C TRP A 33 4.30 2.20 8.21
N ILE A 34 3.48 2.10 7.16
CA ILE A 34 3.19 3.24 6.29
C ILE A 34 2.56 4.38 7.10
N GLY A 35 1.60 4.08 7.96
CA GLY A 35 0.99 5.05 8.87
C GLY A 35 2.01 5.67 9.84
N ALA A 36 2.89 4.86 10.42
CA ALA A 36 3.97 5.34 11.29
C ALA A 36 4.92 6.30 10.57
N LEU A 37 5.29 6.01 9.32
CA LEU A 37 6.09 6.91 8.50
C LEU A 37 5.34 8.20 8.16
N ALA A 38 4.06 8.11 7.80
CA ALA A 38 3.24 9.29 7.53
C ALA A 38 3.21 10.23 8.75
N ASN A 39 2.99 9.67 9.95
CA ASN A 39 3.05 10.44 11.20
C ASN A 39 4.43 11.06 11.45
N LEU A 40 5.51 10.29 11.25
CA LEU A 40 6.89 10.76 11.45
C LEU A 40 7.23 11.96 10.56
N TYR A 41 6.74 11.97 9.31
CA TYR A 41 7.02 13.03 8.33
C TYR A 41 5.93 14.10 8.25
N GLY A 42 4.91 14.04 9.11
CA GLY A 42 3.80 15.01 9.10
C GLY A 42 2.97 14.97 7.81
N VAL A 43 2.83 13.80 7.20
CA VAL A 43 2.04 13.61 5.98
C VAL A 43 0.64 13.13 6.34
N ASN A 44 -0.39 13.86 5.88
CA ASN A 44 -1.75 13.33 5.87
C ASN A 44 -1.87 12.28 4.75
N LEU A 45 -1.93 11.00 5.13
CA LEU A 45 -1.93 9.89 4.19
C LEU A 45 -3.19 9.84 3.30
N GLU A 46 -4.35 10.21 3.84
CA GLU A 46 -5.62 10.25 3.10
C GLU A 46 -5.58 11.35 2.02
N GLU A 47 -5.19 12.56 2.39
CA GLU A 47 -5.06 13.67 1.44
C GLU A 47 -4.01 13.36 0.36
N ALA A 48 -2.87 12.78 0.74
CA ALA A 48 -1.84 12.36 -0.19
C ALA A 48 -2.36 11.29 -1.18
N PHE A 49 -3.15 10.33 -0.70
CA PHE A 49 -3.78 9.31 -1.53
C PHE A 49 -4.78 9.92 -2.50
N LEU A 50 -5.73 10.74 -2.03
CA LEU A 50 -6.76 11.36 -2.87
C LEU A 50 -6.18 12.32 -3.89
N LYS A 51 -5.10 13.03 -3.57
CA LYS A 51 -4.36 13.87 -4.52
C LYS A 51 -3.78 13.07 -5.68
N LYS A 52 -3.31 11.85 -5.41
CA LYS A 52 -2.74 10.95 -6.43
C LYS A 52 -3.82 10.17 -7.18
N TYR A 53 -4.87 9.73 -6.48
CA TYR A 53 -5.96 8.90 -6.98
C TYR A 53 -7.32 9.55 -6.66
N PRO A 54 -7.72 10.61 -7.37
CA PRO A 54 -8.93 11.38 -7.08
C PRO A 54 -10.23 10.69 -7.53
N GLY A 55 -10.26 9.35 -7.57
CA GLY A 55 -11.41 8.58 -8.05
C GLY A 55 -11.53 8.46 -9.57
N MET A 56 -10.46 8.78 -10.31
CA MET A 56 -10.29 8.53 -11.75
C MET A 56 -8.88 7.99 -12.00
N CYS A 57 -8.67 7.26 -13.09
CA CYS A 57 -7.33 6.73 -13.41
C CYS A 57 -6.31 7.88 -13.48
N PRO A 58 -5.19 7.83 -12.73
CA PRO A 58 -4.20 8.90 -12.76
C PRO A 58 -3.52 9.05 -14.12
N THR A 59 -3.50 7.99 -14.93
CA THR A 59 -2.87 7.95 -16.26
C THR A 59 -3.84 8.46 -17.33
N CYS A 60 -4.96 7.76 -17.57
CA CYS A 60 -5.89 8.11 -18.65
C CYS A 60 -6.97 9.13 -18.26
N LYS A 61 -7.09 9.49 -16.98
CA LYS A 61 -8.08 10.45 -16.47
C LYS A 61 -9.54 10.06 -16.76
N GLN A 62 -9.84 8.77 -16.92
CA GLN A 62 -11.20 8.27 -17.14
C GLN A 62 -11.73 7.48 -15.94
N LYS A 63 -13.07 7.39 -15.86
CA LYS A 63 -13.84 6.55 -14.91
C LYS A 63 -15.07 5.97 -15.65
N PRO A 64 -15.09 4.67 -16.04
CA PRO A 64 -14.10 3.62 -15.77
C PRO A 64 -12.77 3.84 -16.53
N CYS A 65 -11.69 3.23 -16.03
CA CYS A 65 -10.37 3.27 -16.66
C CYS A 65 -10.39 2.58 -18.05
N ILE A 66 -9.64 3.12 -19.02
CA ILE A 66 -9.49 2.54 -20.37
C ILE A 66 -8.05 2.12 -20.70
N CYS A 67 -7.13 2.16 -19.73
CA CYS A 67 -5.77 1.67 -19.92
C CYS A 67 -5.82 0.17 -20.22
N THR A 68 -5.07 -0.27 -21.23
CA THR A 68 -4.94 -1.68 -21.62
C THR A 68 -3.75 -2.37 -20.99
N ASP A 69 -2.87 -1.58 -20.35
CA ASP A 69 -1.57 -1.96 -19.82
C ASP A 69 -1.44 -1.47 -18.37
#